data_AF-A0A961RIE8-F1
#
_entry.id   AF-A0A961RIE8-F1
#
_cell.length_a   1.000
_cell.length_b   1.000
_cell.length_c   1.000
_cell.angle_alpha   90.00
_cell.angle_beta   90.00
_cell.angle_gamma   90.00
#
_symmetry.space_group_name_H-M   'P 1'
#
loop_
_entity.id
_entity.type
_entity.pdbx_description
1 polymer ?
#
loop_
_entity_poly.entity_id
_entity_poly.type
_entity_poly.pdbx_seq_one_letter_code
_entity_poly.pdbx_strand_id
1 'polypeptide(L)'
;MSFAPFAGAIAFPQIDPVAVSIGPLSVHWYGLAYVAGFLFAWWYARRLVSDASLWPRHKADNLPIHPIDIDDFLVWAVIGIILGGRLGYVLFYDLPAYLENPLRVFMLWQGGMSFHGGLTGCILAMIAFARSRGFSVFHLFDVIGPSSAIGLFFGRVANFINQELYGKPTDFTLGVVFPITGDGIPRHPSQLYEGVLEGLVLFVILRYLTHSRKMFAQPGFVAGAFVCGYAIARITVEFVRLPDPQIGYLFGGWLTMGMVLSLPFIAIGMWSMVTSRNREPSFRPLPQDTE
;
A
#
# COMPACT_ATOMS: atom_id res chain seq x y z
N MET A 1 -21.57 -25.69 -12.59
CA MET A 1 -21.37 -25.24 -13.98
C MET A 1 -20.01 -25.76 -14.43
N SER A 2 -19.96 -26.44 -15.58
CA SER A 2 -18.70 -26.89 -16.18
C SER A 2 -18.06 -25.69 -16.88
N PHE A 3 -16.91 -25.22 -16.39
CA PHE A 3 -16.12 -24.23 -17.09
C PHE A 3 -15.33 -24.95 -18.18
N ALA A 4 -15.91 -25.03 -19.38
CA ALA A 4 -15.14 -25.41 -20.56
C ALA A 4 -14.18 -24.27 -20.91
N PRO A 5 -12.99 -24.54 -21.49
CA PRO A 5 -12.10 -23.48 -21.95
C PRO A 5 -12.85 -22.61 -22.96
N PHE A 6 -13.17 -21.38 -22.53
CA PHE A 6 -13.94 -20.43 -23.33
C PHE A 6 -13.05 -19.91 -24.47
N ALA A 7 -13.54 -19.97 -25.71
CA ALA A 7 -12.79 -19.61 -26.92
C ALA A 7 -12.37 -18.12 -27.01
N GLY A 8 -12.79 -17.28 -26.06
CA GLY A 8 -12.43 -15.87 -25.93
C GLY A 8 -11.55 -15.52 -24.73
N ALA A 9 -11.04 -16.49 -23.98
CA ALA A 9 -10.19 -16.22 -22.82
C ALA A 9 -8.78 -15.78 -23.22
N ILE A 10 -8.21 -14.85 -22.46
CA ILE A 10 -6.86 -14.33 -22.70
C ILE A 10 -5.84 -15.31 -22.13
N ALA A 11 -4.94 -15.82 -22.96
CA ALA A 11 -3.79 -16.59 -22.48
C ALA A 11 -2.86 -15.65 -21.69
N PHE A 12 -2.37 -16.11 -20.53
CA PHE A 12 -1.38 -15.34 -19.78
C PHE A 12 -0.13 -15.09 -20.65
N PRO A 13 0.38 -13.85 -20.69
CA PRO A 13 1.59 -13.54 -21.44
C PRO A 13 2.78 -14.34 -20.88
N GLN A 14 3.70 -14.77 -21.75
CA GLN A 14 4.90 -15.50 -21.34
C GLN A 14 5.91 -14.54 -20.69
N ILE A 15 5.65 -14.16 -19.43
CA ILE A 15 6.49 -13.26 -18.64
C ILE A 15 7.27 -14.10 -17.63
N ASP A 16 8.60 -14.02 -17.69
CA ASP A 16 9.48 -14.58 -16.66
C ASP A 16 9.41 -13.70 -15.39
N PRO A 17 9.12 -14.27 -14.20
CA PRO A 17 9.17 -13.53 -12.93
C PRO A 17 10.54 -12.88 -12.63
N VAL A 18 11.62 -13.44 -13.19
CA VAL A 18 12.97 -12.88 -13.14
C VAL A 18 13.11 -11.85 -14.25
N ALA A 19 13.30 -10.59 -13.86
CA ALA A 19 13.49 -9.49 -14.80
C ALA A 19 14.88 -9.50 -15.42
N VAL A 20 15.92 -9.72 -14.60
CA VAL A 20 17.33 -9.77 -15.02
C VAL A 20 18.11 -10.71 -14.11
N SER A 21 18.97 -11.55 -14.69
CA SER A 21 19.95 -12.35 -13.95
C SER A 21 21.37 -11.89 -14.25
N ILE A 22 22.16 -11.64 -13.19
CA ILE A 22 23.58 -11.31 -13.27
C ILE A 22 24.36 -12.34 -12.44
N GLY A 23 24.83 -13.40 -13.11
CA GLY A 23 25.45 -14.54 -12.43
C GLY A 23 24.49 -15.20 -11.42
N PRO A 24 24.87 -15.35 -10.13
CA PRO A 24 23.99 -15.94 -9.11
C PRO A 24 22.89 -14.96 -8.62
N LEU A 25 22.97 -13.68 -8.97
CA LEU A 25 22.01 -12.67 -8.52
C LEU A 25 20.84 -12.58 -9.50
N SER A 26 19.62 -12.86 -9.01
CA SER A 26 18.39 -12.73 -9.80
C SER A 26 17.51 -11.59 -9.30
N VAL A 27 17.27 -10.61 -10.16
CA VAL A 27 16.39 -9.48 -9.90
C VAL A 27 15.00 -9.81 -10.41
N HIS A 28 14.02 -9.84 -9.51
CA HIS A 28 12.63 -10.18 -9.83
C HIS A 28 11.80 -8.93 -10.09
N TRP A 29 10.77 -9.03 -10.93
CA TRP A 29 9.81 -7.95 -11.18
C TRP A 29 9.17 -7.42 -9.89
N TYR A 30 8.95 -8.31 -8.93
CA TYR A 30 8.42 -7.96 -7.61
C TYR A 30 9.32 -6.99 -6.85
N GLY A 31 10.64 -7.20 -6.88
CA GLY A 31 11.61 -6.28 -6.27
C GLY A 31 11.64 -4.94 -7.00
N LEU A 32 11.62 -4.96 -8.34
CA LEU A 32 11.58 -3.74 -9.14
C LEU A 32 10.30 -2.92 -8.92
N ALA A 33 9.15 -3.59 -8.77
CA ALA A 33 7.88 -2.96 -8.46
C ALA A 33 7.91 -2.22 -7.11
N TYR A 34 8.53 -2.82 -6.09
CA TYR A 34 8.74 -2.12 -4.82
C TYR A 34 9.63 -0.90 -4.96
N VAL A 35 10.77 -1.02 -5.65
CA VAL A 35 11.67 0.12 -5.88
C VAL A 35 10.94 1.24 -6.62
N ALA A 36 10.20 0.92 -7.68
CA ALA A 36 9.39 1.89 -8.42
C ALA A 36 8.32 2.56 -7.54
N GLY A 37 7.64 1.78 -6.69
CA GLY A 37 6.67 2.30 -5.73
C GLY A 37 7.29 3.25 -4.70
N PHE A 38 8.44 2.88 -4.13
CA PHE A 38 9.16 3.73 -3.18
C PHE A 38 9.67 5.01 -3.81
N LEU A 39 10.28 4.94 -5.00
CA LEU A 39 10.78 6.12 -5.72
C LEU A 39 9.64 7.06 -6.09
N PHE A 40 8.49 6.53 -6.55
CA PHE A 40 7.31 7.33 -6.83
C PHE A 40 6.78 7.99 -5.55
N ALA A 41 6.63 7.23 -4.47
CA ALA A 41 6.11 7.74 -3.20
C ALA A 41 6.99 8.86 -2.65
N TRP A 42 8.32 8.68 -2.68
CA TRP A 42 9.28 9.71 -2.31
C TRP A 42 9.15 10.97 -3.17
N TRP A 43 9.21 10.81 -4.49
CA TRP A 43 9.11 11.92 -5.43
C TRP A 43 7.80 12.69 -5.27
N TYR A 44 6.68 11.99 -5.17
CA TYR A 44 5.36 12.61 -5.06
C TYR A 44 5.17 13.28 -3.70
N ALA A 45 5.59 12.65 -2.60
CA ALA A 45 5.57 13.26 -1.27
C ALA A 45 6.38 14.57 -1.24
N ARG A 46 7.59 14.57 -1.82
CA ARG A 46 8.40 15.79 -1.98
C ARG A 46 7.68 16.87 -2.78
N ARG A 47 7.02 16.51 -3.88
CA ARG A 47 6.23 17.45 -4.69
C ARG A 47 5.06 18.04 -3.89
N LEU A 48 4.34 17.24 -3.12
CA LEU A 48 3.22 17.69 -2.29
C LEU A 48 3.65 18.70 -1.22
N VAL A 49 4.79 18.48 -0.57
CA VAL A 49 5.30 19.42 0.46
C VAL A 49 6.01 20.63 -0.11
N SER A 50 6.45 20.59 -1.38
CA SER A 50 7.10 21.73 -2.05
C SER A 50 6.10 22.74 -2.65
N ASP A 51 4.87 22.32 -2.94
CA ASP A 51 3.86 23.17 -3.55
C ASP A 51 3.02 23.89 -2.47
N ALA A 52 3.43 25.11 -2.12
CA ALA A 52 2.74 25.94 -1.14
C ALA A 52 1.26 26.21 -1.49
N SER A 53 0.87 26.14 -2.78
CA SER A 53 -0.52 26.34 -3.19
C SER A 53 -1.44 25.22 -2.69
N LEU A 54 -0.90 24.07 -2.28
CA LEU A 54 -1.66 22.95 -1.72
C LEU A 54 -2.02 23.18 -0.24
N TRP A 55 -1.40 24.15 0.42
CA TRP A 55 -1.48 24.39 1.86
C TRP A 55 -2.12 25.75 2.18
N PRO A 56 -3.42 25.94 1.93
CA PRO A 56 -4.05 27.27 1.97
C PRO A 56 -4.15 27.90 3.38
N ARG A 57 -3.91 27.13 4.45
CA ARG A 57 -3.86 27.64 5.83
C ARG A 57 -2.43 28.02 6.25
N HIS A 58 -1.46 27.88 5.35
CA HIS A 58 -0.04 28.11 5.59
C HIS A 58 0.52 29.15 4.61
N LYS A 59 1.51 29.90 5.07
CA LYS A 59 2.32 30.75 4.20
C LYS A 59 3.49 29.92 3.66
N ALA A 60 4.08 30.34 2.54
CA ALA A 60 5.16 29.60 1.89
C ALA A 60 6.41 29.41 2.79
N ASP A 61 6.66 30.37 3.68
CA ASP A 61 7.75 30.37 4.67
C ASP A 61 7.42 29.60 5.96
N ASN A 62 6.19 29.07 6.09
CA ASN A 62 5.69 28.44 7.31
C ASN A 62 4.88 27.17 7.00
N LEU A 63 5.38 26.36 6.08
CA LEU A 63 4.80 25.05 5.76
C LEU A 63 5.01 24.06 6.92
N PRO A 64 4.11 23.09 7.11
CA PRO A 64 4.21 22.16 8.23
C PRO A 64 5.32 21.11 8.06
N ILE A 65 5.67 20.78 6.81
CA ILE A 65 6.62 19.74 6.44
C ILE A 65 7.44 20.29 5.28
N HIS A 66 8.76 20.12 5.32
CA HIS A 66 9.67 20.52 4.24
C HIS A 66 10.19 19.32 3.45
N PRO A 67 10.72 19.51 2.23
CA PRO A 67 11.26 18.40 1.42
C PRO A 67 12.34 17.58 2.13
N ILE A 68 13.20 18.24 2.92
CA ILE A 68 14.23 17.55 3.71
C ILE A 68 13.64 16.61 4.77
N ASP A 69 12.48 16.95 5.34
CA ASP A 69 11.81 16.06 6.30
C ASP A 69 11.33 14.78 5.59
N ILE A 70 10.94 14.85 4.31
CA ILE A 70 10.58 13.66 3.52
C ILE A 70 11.81 12.80 3.19
N ASP A 71 12.94 13.43 2.89
CA ASP A 71 14.21 12.74 2.66
C ASP A 71 14.66 11.98 3.92
N ASP A 72 14.63 12.65 5.08
CA ASP A 72 14.97 12.04 6.37
C ASP A 72 13.99 10.93 6.77
N PHE A 73 12.69 11.12 6.47
CA PHE A 73 11.66 10.15 6.77
C PHE A 73 11.86 8.81 6.03
N LEU A 74 12.49 8.80 4.85
CA LEU A 74 12.74 7.55 4.12
C LEU A 74 13.46 6.51 4.97
N VAL A 75 14.48 6.93 5.72
CA VAL A 75 15.26 6.03 6.59
C VAL A 75 14.37 5.47 7.69
N TRP A 76 13.53 6.31 8.30
CA TRP A 76 12.57 5.89 9.33
C TRP A 76 11.53 4.92 8.78
N ALA A 77 11.00 5.17 7.58
CA ALA A 77 10.03 4.32 6.92
C ALA A 77 10.62 2.93 6.63
N VAL A 78 11.81 2.86 6.04
CA VAL A 78 12.50 1.60 5.72
C VAL A 78 12.78 0.79 6.99
N ILE A 79 13.33 1.43 8.02
CA ILE A 79 13.59 0.77 9.31
C ILE A 79 12.28 0.27 9.94
N GLY A 80 11.24 1.11 9.96
CA GLY A 80 9.93 0.75 10.49
C GLY A 80 9.33 -0.47 9.79
N ILE A 81 9.36 -0.48 8.45
CA ILE A 81 8.83 -1.60 7.64
C ILE A 81 9.63 -2.89 7.89
N ILE A 82 10.97 -2.81 7.90
CA ILE A 82 11.83 -3.99 8.08
C ILE A 82 11.67 -4.55 9.49
N LEU A 83 11.82 -3.71 10.52
CA LEU A 83 11.72 -4.14 11.91
C LEU A 83 10.31 -4.64 12.22
N GLY A 84 9.27 -3.88 11.84
CA GLY A 84 7.89 -4.27 12.05
C GLY A 84 7.57 -5.57 11.32
N GLY A 85 7.96 -5.71 10.06
CA GLY A 85 7.71 -6.91 9.28
C GLY A 85 8.41 -8.14 9.84
N ARG A 86 9.67 -8.00 10.27
CA ARG A 86 10.42 -9.08 10.89
C ARG A 86 9.82 -9.48 12.23
N LEU A 87 9.60 -8.53 13.13
CA LEU A 87 9.04 -8.80 14.46
C LEU A 87 7.63 -9.38 14.36
N GLY A 88 6.79 -8.86 13.47
CA GLY A 88 5.46 -9.41 13.22
C GLY A 88 5.52 -10.87 12.73
N TYR A 89 6.49 -11.20 11.86
CA TYR A 89 6.67 -12.59 11.42
C TYR A 89 7.07 -13.49 12.59
N VAL A 90 8.09 -13.07 13.35
CA VAL A 90 8.59 -13.82 14.52
C VAL A 90 7.47 -14.08 15.52
N LEU A 91 6.74 -13.04 15.92
CA LEU A 91 5.75 -13.15 17.00
C LEU A 91 4.51 -13.96 16.60
N PHE A 92 4.06 -13.84 15.35
CA PHE A 92 2.76 -14.41 14.95
C PHE A 92 2.84 -15.67 14.10
N TYR A 93 4.01 -16.00 13.52
CA TYR A 93 4.12 -17.11 12.57
C TYR A 93 5.13 -18.18 12.98
N ASP A 94 6.25 -17.82 13.63
CA ASP A 94 7.34 -18.79 13.86
C ASP A 94 8.12 -18.54 15.16
N LEU A 95 7.45 -18.13 16.23
CA LEU A 95 8.11 -17.78 17.50
C LEU A 95 9.04 -18.89 18.04
N PRO A 96 8.67 -20.18 18.05
CA PRO A 96 9.54 -21.25 18.57
C PRO A 96 10.91 -21.30 17.89
N ALA A 97 10.96 -21.19 16.55
CA ALA A 97 12.20 -21.26 15.79
C ALA A 97 13.19 -20.12 16.11
N TYR A 98 12.69 -18.96 16.53
CA TYR A 98 13.51 -17.81 16.91
C TYR A 98 13.88 -17.82 18.41
N LEU A 99 13.12 -18.53 19.25
CA LEU A 99 13.55 -18.81 20.62
C LEU A 99 14.71 -19.80 20.63
N GLU A 100 14.73 -20.78 19.71
CA GLU A 100 15.83 -21.73 19.54
C GLU A 100 17.10 -21.06 18.99
N ASN A 101 16.95 -20.13 18.05
CA ASN A 101 18.07 -19.39 17.48
C ASN A 101 17.71 -17.90 17.24
N PRO A 102 17.95 -17.03 18.23
CA PRO A 102 17.62 -15.61 18.13
C PRO A 102 18.33 -14.86 16.99
N LEU A 103 19.49 -15.33 16.53
CA LEU A 103 20.23 -14.69 15.44
C LEU A 103 19.50 -14.76 14.08
N ARG A 104 18.51 -15.65 13.95
CA ARG A 104 17.64 -15.73 12.76
C ARG A 104 16.91 -14.43 12.48
N VAL A 105 16.71 -13.57 13.49
CA VAL A 105 16.06 -12.25 13.31
C VAL A 105 16.78 -11.36 12.30
N PHE A 106 18.10 -11.51 12.15
CA PHE A 106 18.92 -10.74 11.21
C PHE A 106 19.01 -11.37 9.82
N MET A 107 18.56 -12.62 9.65
CA MET A 107 18.69 -13.39 8.41
C MET A 107 17.58 -13.04 7.41
N LEU A 108 17.53 -11.77 7.01
CA LEU A 108 16.43 -11.24 6.18
C LEU A 108 16.32 -11.93 4.81
N TRP A 109 17.43 -12.45 4.29
CA TRP A 109 17.51 -13.16 3.01
C TRP A 109 16.84 -14.53 3.02
N GLN A 110 16.51 -15.09 4.19
CA GLN A 110 15.74 -16.35 4.28
C GLN A 110 14.23 -16.13 4.17
N GLY A 111 13.77 -14.91 3.84
CA GLY A 111 12.36 -14.55 3.87
C GLY A 111 11.86 -14.34 5.30
N GLY A 112 10.57 -14.54 5.54
CA GLY A 112 9.95 -14.37 6.86
C GLY A 112 9.64 -12.92 7.23
N MET A 113 8.73 -12.30 6.48
CA MET A 113 8.27 -10.93 6.72
C MET A 113 6.74 -10.91 6.83
N SER A 114 6.21 -10.23 7.85
CA SER A 114 4.78 -10.00 8.02
C SER A 114 4.37 -8.68 7.37
N PHE A 115 3.38 -8.72 6.49
CA PHE A 115 2.78 -7.51 5.92
C PHE A 115 2.19 -6.61 7.02
N HIS A 116 1.38 -7.17 7.93
CA HIS A 116 0.76 -6.43 9.02
C HIS A 116 1.80 -5.86 10.00
N GLY A 117 2.86 -6.61 10.26
CA GLY A 117 4.00 -6.13 11.02
C GLY A 117 4.67 -4.92 10.33
N GLY A 118 4.94 -5.01 9.04
CA GLY A 118 5.57 -3.94 8.27
C GLY A 118 4.71 -2.68 8.20
N LEU A 119 3.40 -2.83 7.97
CA LEU A 119 2.44 -1.71 8.01
C LEU A 119 2.42 -1.04 9.38
N THR A 120 2.35 -1.83 10.46
CA THR A 120 2.35 -1.31 11.84
C THR A 120 3.65 -0.58 12.14
N GLY A 121 4.79 -1.16 11.80
CA GLY A 121 6.10 -0.53 11.97
C GLY A 121 6.25 0.76 11.18
N CYS A 122 5.71 0.83 9.96
CA CYS A 122 5.66 2.07 9.17
C CYS A 122 4.82 3.16 9.86
N ILE A 123 3.60 2.82 10.32
CA ILE A 123 2.73 3.77 11.03
C ILE A 123 3.40 4.28 12.30
N LEU A 124 4.04 3.40 13.09
CA LEU A 124 4.78 3.80 14.29
C LEU A 124 5.97 4.70 13.94
N ALA A 125 6.71 4.40 12.86
CA ALA A 125 7.80 5.24 12.39
C ALA A 125 7.30 6.64 11.98
N MET A 126 6.16 6.74 11.29
CA MET A 126 5.54 8.02 10.96
C MET A 126 5.16 8.83 12.20
N ILE A 127 4.53 8.18 13.19
CA ILE A 127 4.14 8.82 14.45
C ILE A 127 5.38 9.33 15.19
N ALA A 128 6.40 8.48 15.33
CA ALA A 128 7.61 8.81 16.04
C ALA A 128 8.42 9.92 15.35
N PHE A 129 8.53 9.86 14.02
CA PHE A 129 9.22 10.87 13.21
C PHE A 129 8.52 12.23 13.27
N ALA A 130 7.20 12.28 13.07
CA ALA A 130 6.46 13.54 13.13
C ALA A 130 6.56 14.19 14.52
N ARG A 131 6.47 13.38 15.59
CA ARG A 131 6.63 13.87 16.96
C ARG A 131 8.04 14.35 17.25
N SER A 132 9.07 13.65 16.78
CA SER A 132 10.47 14.07 17.00
C SER A 132 10.82 15.34 16.22
N ARG A 133 10.12 15.63 15.13
CA ARG A 133 10.25 16.85 14.32
C ARG A 133 9.31 17.99 14.73
N GLY A 134 8.35 17.74 15.63
CA GLY A 134 7.44 18.75 16.16
C GLY A 134 6.31 19.18 15.22
N PHE A 135 6.01 18.41 14.17
CA PHE A 135 4.88 18.68 13.26
C PHE A 135 3.74 17.65 13.41
N SER A 136 2.58 17.97 12.84
CA SER A 136 1.39 17.13 12.95
C SER A 136 1.57 15.77 12.27
N VAL A 137 1.35 14.70 13.04
CA VAL A 137 1.29 13.31 12.53
C VAL A 137 0.27 13.20 11.38
N PHE A 138 -0.86 13.90 11.48
CA PHE A 138 -1.91 13.84 10.46
C PHE A 138 -1.48 14.46 9.13
N HIS A 139 -0.66 15.52 9.15
CA HIS A 139 -0.11 16.07 7.91
C HIS A 139 0.83 15.06 7.23
N LEU A 140 1.65 14.34 8.01
CA LEU A 140 2.51 13.30 7.44
C LEU A 140 1.69 12.16 6.85
N PHE A 141 0.61 11.74 7.52
CA PHE A 141 -0.34 10.78 6.94
C PHE A 141 -0.99 11.30 5.66
N ASP A 142 -1.41 12.57 5.61
CA ASP A 142 -2.02 13.18 4.42
C ASP A 142 -1.07 13.23 3.22
N VAL A 143 0.24 13.39 3.47
CA VAL A 143 1.27 13.40 2.42
C VAL A 143 1.60 11.98 1.96
N ILE A 144 1.83 11.05 2.89
CA ILE A 144 2.30 9.70 2.57
C ILE A 144 1.17 8.81 2.02
N GLY A 145 -0.08 8.98 2.47
CA GLY A 145 -1.22 8.19 2.00
C GLY A 145 -1.38 8.19 0.48
N PRO A 146 -1.60 9.37 -0.15
CA PRO A 146 -1.66 9.48 -1.62
C PRO A 146 -0.38 9.03 -2.33
N SER A 147 0.77 9.27 -1.72
CA SER A 147 2.08 8.89 -2.28
C SER A 147 2.24 7.37 -2.36
N SER A 148 1.60 6.62 -1.46
CA SER A 148 1.68 5.17 -1.39
C SER A 148 0.77 4.45 -2.40
N ALA A 149 -0.26 5.12 -2.93
CA ALA A 149 -1.27 4.49 -3.79
C ALA A 149 -0.67 3.88 -5.07
N ILE A 150 0.27 4.55 -5.71
CA ILE A 150 0.95 4.00 -6.90
C ILE A 150 1.88 2.82 -6.54
N GLY A 151 2.42 2.79 -5.32
CA GLY A 151 3.12 1.60 -4.82
C GLY A 151 2.22 0.38 -4.76
N LEU A 152 0.95 0.55 -4.37
CA LEU A 152 -0.05 -0.54 -4.42
C LEU A 152 -0.28 -1.00 -5.86
N PHE A 153 -0.44 -0.07 -6.81
CA PHE A 153 -0.57 -0.43 -8.23
C PHE A 153 0.58 -1.31 -8.71
N PHE A 154 1.83 -0.90 -8.48
CA PHE A 154 2.99 -1.69 -8.91
C PHE A 154 3.06 -3.06 -8.22
N GLY A 155 2.77 -3.14 -6.92
CA GLY A 155 2.71 -4.41 -6.20
C GLY A 155 1.69 -5.37 -6.82
N ARG A 156 0.52 -4.87 -7.20
CA ARG A 156 -0.53 -5.67 -7.85
C ARG A 156 -0.16 -6.11 -9.27
N VAL A 157 0.53 -5.26 -10.03
CA VAL A 157 1.10 -5.66 -11.32
C VAL A 157 2.13 -6.78 -11.14
N ALA A 158 2.97 -6.70 -10.11
CA ALA A 158 3.92 -7.76 -9.82
C ALA A 158 3.23 -9.08 -9.37
N ASN A 159 2.14 -9.02 -8.59
CA ASN A 159 1.34 -10.20 -8.29
C ASN A 159 0.77 -10.84 -9.58
N PHE A 160 0.34 -10.03 -10.54
CA PHE A 160 -0.11 -10.53 -11.84
C PHE A 160 1.03 -11.22 -12.60
N ILE A 161 2.22 -10.60 -12.67
CA ILE A 161 3.42 -11.19 -13.32
C ILE A 161 3.80 -12.53 -12.67
N ASN A 162 3.74 -12.61 -11.34
CA ASN A 162 4.01 -13.82 -10.57
C ASN A 162 2.88 -14.87 -10.62
N GLN A 163 1.76 -14.57 -11.31
CA GLN A 163 0.58 -15.43 -11.38
C GLN A 163 -0.02 -15.80 -10.00
N GLU A 164 0.10 -14.91 -9.02
CA GLU A 164 -0.43 -15.14 -7.66
C GLU A 164 -1.66 -14.27 -7.38
N LEU A 165 -2.52 -14.67 -6.45
CA LEU A 165 -3.69 -13.90 -5.99
C LEU A 165 -4.75 -13.60 -7.07
N TYR A 166 -4.86 -14.47 -8.08
CA TYR A 166 -5.93 -14.42 -9.09
C TYR A 166 -7.32 -14.69 -8.48
N GLY A 167 -8.36 -14.34 -9.24
CA GLY A 167 -9.74 -14.42 -8.81
C GLY A 167 -10.42 -15.75 -9.10
N LYS A 168 -11.75 -15.74 -8.98
CA LYS A 168 -12.61 -16.89 -9.24
C LYS A 168 -12.61 -17.26 -10.73
N PRO A 169 -12.88 -18.53 -11.07
CA PRO A 169 -13.25 -18.94 -12.42
C PRO A 169 -14.33 -18.04 -13.00
N THR A 170 -14.21 -17.67 -14.27
CA THR A 170 -15.10 -16.70 -14.91
C THR A 170 -15.25 -16.94 -16.41
N ASP A 171 -16.44 -16.62 -16.92
CA ASP A 171 -16.72 -16.56 -18.36
C ASP A 171 -16.59 -15.12 -18.91
N PHE A 172 -16.07 -14.19 -18.11
CA PHE A 172 -15.86 -12.81 -18.52
C PHE A 172 -14.88 -12.70 -19.69
N THR A 173 -15.13 -11.78 -20.62
CA THR A 173 -14.34 -11.61 -21.85
C THR A 173 -12.88 -11.21 -21.61
N LEU A 174 -12.56 -10.64 -20.44
CA LEU A 174 -11.18 -10.35 -20.03
C LEU A 174 -10.65 -11.35 -18.99
N GLY A 175 -11.27 -12.54 -18.88
CA GLY A 175 -10.76 -13.63 -18.08
C GLY A 175 -9.40 -14.11 -18.59
N VAL A 176 -8.48 -14.35 -17.67
CA VAL A 176 -7.10 -14.77 -17.97
C VAL A 176 -6.90 -16.21 -17.54
N VAL A 177 -6.33 -17.03 -18.43
CA VAL A 177 -5.91 -18.40 -18.11
C VAL A 177 -4.50 -18.33 -17.53
N PHE A 178 -4.35 -18.61 -16.23
CA PHE A 178 -3.08 -18.57 -15.51
C PHE A 178 -2.39 -19.96 -15.57
N PRO A 179 -1.24 -20.12 -16.24
CA PRO A 179 -0.52 -21.40 -16.35
C PRO A 179 -0.29 -22.13 -15.03
N ILE A 180 -0.04 -21.40 -13.94
CA ILE A 180 0.21 -21.98 -12.61
C ILE A 180 -0.96 -22.84 -12.07
N THR A 181 -2.18 -22.65 -12.58
CA THR A 181 -3.34 -23.45 -12.15
C THR A 181 -3.38 -24.83 -12.79
N GLY A 182 -2.74 -25.03 -13.95
CA GLY A 182 -2.68 -26.29 -14.68
C GLY A 182 -4.02 -26.81 -15.24
N ASP A 183 -5.12 -26.11 -15.02
CA ASP A 183 -6.48 -26.56 -15.37
C ASP A 183 -7.04 -25.92 -16.65
N GLY A 184 -6.36 -24.91 -17.20
CA GLY A 184 -6.82 -24.18 -18.39
C GLY A 184 -8.08 -23.33 -18.16
N ILE A 185 -8.52 -23.14 -16.91
CA ILE A 185 -9.75 -22.42 -16.58
C ILE A 185 -9.48 -20.91 -16.50
N PRO A 186 -10.22 -20.08 -17.26
CA PRO A 186 -10.10 -18.63 -17.18
C PRO A 186 -10.55 -18.09 -15.82
N ARG A 187 -9.83 -17.12 -15.28
CA ARG A 187 -10.10 -16.49 -13.98
C ARG A 187 -10.08 -14.98 -14.09
N HIS A 188 -10.78 -14.32 -13.18
CA HIS A 188 -10.65 -12.87 -13.05
C HIS A 188 -9.19 -12.50 -12.73
N PRO A 189 -8.54 -11.61 -13.50
CA PRO A 189 -7.25 -11.02 -13.12
C PRO A 189 -7.46 -9.99 -11.99
N SER A 190 -7.93 -10.45 -10.82
CA SER A 190 -8.27 -9.60 -9.68
C SER A 190 -7.12 -8.71 -9.24
N GLN A 191 -5.88 -9.14 -9.42
CA GLN A 191 -4.70 -8.33 -9.16
C GLN A 191 -4.76 -7.02 -9.95
N LEU A 192 -5.09 -7.07 -11.24
CA LEU A 192 -5.21 -5.86 -12.06
C LEU A 192 -6.39 -4.98 -11.62
N TYR A 193 -7.49 -5.59 -11.17
CA TYR A 193 -8.62 -4.83 -10.61
C TYR A 193 -8.22 -4.12 -9.32
N GLU A 194 -7.49 -4.80 -8.42
CA GLU A 194 -6.93 -4.22 -7.20
C GLU A 194 -5.95 -3.09 -7.57
N GLY A 195 -5.04 -3.31 -8.53
CA GLY A 195 -4.08 -2.28 -8.95
C GLY A 195 -4.76 -1.03 -9.52
N VAL A 196 -5.80 -1.22 -10.33
CA VAL A 196 -6.58 -0.10 -10.86
C VAL A 196 -7.36 0.61 -9.77
N LEU A 197 -8.10 -0.10 -8.92
CA LEU A 197 -8.99 0.52 -7.92
C LEU A 197 -8.24 1.04 -6.69
N GLU A 198 -7.41 0.20 -6.06
CA GLU A 198 -6.63 0.52 -4.85
C GLU A 198 -5.45 1.45 -5.18
N GLY A 199 -4.96 1.42 -6.43
CA GLY A 199 -3.81 2.20 -6.86
C GLY A 199 -4.18 3.41 -7.71
N LEU A 200 -4.52 3.20 -8.99
CA LEU A 200 -4.70 4.31 -9.96
C LEU A 200 -5.91 5.19 -9.65
N VAL A 201 -7.11 4.60 -9.52
CA VAL A 201 -8.35 5.33 -9.25
C VAL A 201 -8.27 6.03 -7.89
N LEU A 202 -7.80 5.32 -6.86
CA LEU A 202 -7.60 5.92 -5.55
C LEU A 202 -6.60 7.08 -5.61
N PHE A 203 -5.49 6.95 -6.33
CA PHE A 203 -4.53 8.04 -6.55
C PHE A 203 -5.19 9.25 -7.22
N VAL A 204 -5.99 9.05 -8.28
CA VAL A 204 -6.70 10.16 -8.97
C VAL A 204 -7.65 10.87 -8.01
N ILE A 205 -8.43 10.13 -7.21
CA ILE A 205 -9.34 10.70 -6.21
C ILE A 205 -8.54 11.53 -5.19
N LEU A 206 -7.46 10.98 -4.64
CA LEU A 206 -6.65 11.68 -3.65
C LEU A 206 -5.95 12.89 -4.24
N ARG A 207 -5.45 12.80 -5.48
CA ARG A 207 -4.87 13.92 -6.20
C ARG A 207 -5.90 15.03 -6.42
N TYR A 208 -7.13 14.69 -6.77
CA TYR A 208 -8.22 15.67 -6.87
C TYR A 208 -8.49 16.35 -5.51
N LEU A 209 -8.51 15.58 -4.42
CA LEU A 209 -8.68 16.12 -3.07
C LEU A 209 -7.54 17.07 -2.67
N THR A 210 -6.29 16.75 -3.00
CA THR A 210 -5.13 17.60 -2.67
C THR A 210 -5.02 18.82 -3.59
N HIS A 211 -5.14 18.65 -4.91
CA HIS A 211 -4.85 19.72 -5.87
C HIS A 211 -6.05 20.62 -6.18
N SER A 212 -7.24 20.04 -6.33
CA SER A 212 -8.44 20.80 -6.71
C SER A 212 -9.24 21.23 -5.49
N ARG A 213 -9.30 20.40 -4.45
CA ARG A 213 -10.05 20.71 -3.22
C ARG A 213 -9.19 21.26 -2.09
N LYS A 214 -7.85 21.25 -2.22
CA LYS A 214 -6.90 21.80 -1.25
C LYS A 214 -7.12 21.26 0.17
N MET A 215 -7.40 19.96 0.27
CA MET A 215 -7.80 19.31 1.52
C MET A 215 -6.70 19.17 2.57
N PHE A 216 -5.45 19.58 2.29
CA PHE A 216 -4.43 19.76 3.32
C PHE A 216 -4.78 20.88 4.32
N ALA A 217 -5.79 21.71 4.02
CA ALA A 217 -6.40 22.61 5.00
C ALA A 217 -7.03 21.90 6.23
N GLN A 218 -7.33 20.60 6.11
CA GLN A 218 -8.02 19.77 7.10
C GLN A 218 -7.16 18.55 7.44
N PRO A 219 -6.27 18.64 8.45
CA PRO A 219 -5.30 17.59 8.75
C PRO A 219 -5.96 16.22 8.98
N GLY A 220 -5.50 15.20 8.25
CA GLY A 220 -5.95 13.82 8.31
C GLY A 220 -7.19 13.53 7.46
N PHE A 221 -7.74 14.49 6.73
CA PHE A 221 -8.84 14.24 5.80
C PHE A 221 -8.37 13.35 4.64
N VAL A 222 -7.22 13.68 4.03
CA VAL A 222 -6.70 12.98 2.85
C VAL A 222 -6.25 11.57 3.22
N ALA A 223 -5.60 11.40 4.37
CA ALA A 223 -5.26 10.10 4.92
C ALA A 223 -6.52 9.25 5.21
N GLY A 224 -7.55 9.88 5.78
CA GLY A 224 -8.83 9.22 6.03
C GLY A 224 -9.51 8.77 4.73
N ALA A 225 -9.46 9.60 3.70
CA ALA A 225 -9.96 9.28 2.37
C ALA A 225 -9.17 8.14 1.71
N PHE A 226 -7.84 8.10 1.88
CA PHE A 226 -7.00 7.00 1.40
C PHE A 226 -7.40 5.68 2.07
N VAL A 227 -7.46 5.66 3.41
CA VAL A 227 -7.82 4.47 4.19
C VAL A 227 -9.23 3.96 3.85
N CYS A 228 -10.22 4.87 3.80
CA CYS A 228 -11.59 4.52 3.47
C CYS A 228 -11.72 4.05 2.01
N GLY A 229 -11.10 4.78 1.07
CA GLY A 229 -11.13 4.45 -0.36
C GLY A 229 -10.46 3.12 -0.67
N TYR A 230 -9.31 2.83 -0.05
CA TYR A 230 -8.65 1.53 -0.14
C TYR A 230 -9.57 0.40 0.34
N ALA A 231 -10.20 0.56 1.50
CA ALA A 231 -11.08 -0.45 2.07
C ALA A 231 -12.34 -0.70 1.22
N ILE A 232 -12.92 0.34 0.62
CA ILE A 232 -14.06 0.22 -0.31
C ILE A 232 -13.63 -0.51 -1.60
N ALA A 233 -12.48 -0.14 -2.16
CA ALA A 233 -11.92 -0.82 -3.33
C ALA A 233 -11.66 -2.30 -3.04
N ARG A 234 -11.09 -2.60 -1.87
CA ARG A 234 -10.82 -3.96 -1.40
C ARG A 234 -12.10 -4.80 -1.32
N ILE A 235 -13.15 -4.28 -0.68
CA ILE A 235 -14.45 -4.97 -0.61
C ILE A 235 -15.02 -5.22 -2.00
N THR A 236 -14.88 -4.26 -2.91
CA THR A 236 -15.39 -4.38 -4.28
C THR A 236 -14.70 -5.52 -5.04
N VAL A 237 -13.38 -5.64 -4.94
CA VAL A 237 -12.65 -6.70 -5.64
C VAL A 237 -12.82 -8.07 -4.96
N GLU A 238 -13.08 -8.12 -3.66
CA GLU A 238 -13.33 -9.38 -2.93
C GLU A 238 -14.52 -10.18 -3.49
N PHE A 239 -15.50 -9.54 -4.14
CA PHE A 239 -16.61 -10.26 -4.79
C PHE A 239 -16.15 -11.18 -5.93
N VAL A 240 -15.04 -10.87 -6.60
CA VAL A 240 -14.48 -11.65 -7.71
C VAL A 240 -13.18 -12.37 -7.33
N ARG A 241 -12.70 -12.19 -6.10
CA ARG A 241 -11.48 -12.82 -5.58
C ARG A 241 -11.76 -14.18 -4.94
N LEU A 242 -10.80 -15.08 -4.99
CA LEU A 242 -10.87 -16.31 -4.17
C LEU A 242 -10.39 -16.01 -2.74
N PRO A 243 -11.11 -16.48 -1.71
CA PRO A 243 -10.60 -16.42 -0.36
C PRO A 243 -9.38 -17.32 -0.21
N ASP A 244 -8.53 -17.01 0.77
CA ASP A 244 -7.37 -17.86 1.06
C ASP A 244 -7.82 -19.29 1.38
N PRO A 245 -7.20 -20.33 0.78
CA PRO A 245 -7.66 -21.71 0.90
C PRO A 245 -7.84 -22.20 2.34
N GLN A 246 -7.01 -21.69 3.25
CA GLN A 246 -7.03 -22.04 4.68
C GLN A 246 -8.22 -21.46 5.45
N ILE A 247 -8.84 -20.37 4.97
CA ILE A 247 -9.97 -19.70 5.64
C ILE A 247 -11.28 -20.01 4.91
N GLY A 248 -11.27 -19.93 3.57
CA GLY A 248 -12.49 -20.04 2.78
C GLY A 248 -13.47 -18.88 2.99
N TYR A 249 -14.74 -19.10 2.64
CA TYR A 249 -15.81 -18.12 2.87
C TYR A 249 -16.31 -18.22 4.31
N LEU A 250 -16.49 -17.05 4.94
CA LEU A 250 -16.95 -16.95 6.32
C LEU A 250 -18.47 -17.12 6.44
N PHE A 251 -19.22 -16.67 5.43
CA PHE A 251 -20.67 -16.76 5.43
C PHE A 251 -21.26 -16.71 4.01
N GLY A 252 -22.26 -17.55 3.75
CA GLY A 252 -23.13 -17.48 2.57
C GLY A 252 -22.44 -17.59 1.20
N GLY A 253 -21.17 -18.03 1.13
CA GLY A 253 -20.41 -18.12 -0.13
C GLY A 253 -20.00 -16.78 -0.75
N TRP A 254 -20.12 -15.67 -0.01
CA TRP A 254 -19.77 -14.33 -0.49
C TRP A 254 -18.90 -13.54 0.49
N LEU A 255 -19.07 -13.74 1.80
CA LEU A 255 -18.33 -13.00 2.81
C LEU A 255 -16.92 -13.56 2.97
N THR A 256 -15.91 -12.73 2.77
CA THR A 256 -14.51 -13.10 2.92
C THR A 256 -13.84 -12.37 4.09
N MET A 257 -12.71 -12.88 4.57
CA MET A 257 -11.93 -12.23 5.62
C MET A 257 -11.43 -10.84 5.19
N GLY A 258 -11.12 -10.66 3.90
CA GLY A 258 -10.75 -9.36 3.34
C GLY A 258 -11.85 -8.30 3.50
N MET A 259 -13.12 -8.68 3.34
CA MET A 259 -14.25 -7.77 3.57
C MET A 259 -14.37 -7.39 5.04
N VAL A 260 -14.31 -8.37 5.94
CA VAL A 260 -14.41 -8.14 7.39
C VAL A 260 -13.29 -7.23 7.89
N LEU A 261 -12.05 -7.51 7.47
CA LEU A 261 -10.89 -6.69 7.83
C LEU A 261 -10.95 -5.28 7.23
N SER A 262 -11.72 -5.05 6.18
CA SER A 262 -11.89 -3.72 5.58
C SER A 262 -12.85 -2.83 6.37
N LEU A 263 -13.80 -3.39 7.13
CA LEU A 263 -14.80 -2.60 7.88
C LEU A 263 -14.17 -1.69 8.95
N PRO A 264 -13.21 -2.14 9.79
CA PRO A 264 -12.51 -1.25 10.71
C PRO A 264 -11.78 -0.11 10.00
N PHE A 265 -11.19 -0.37 8.83
CA PHE A 265 -10.50 0.66 8.06
C PHE A 265 -11.48 1.70 7.52
N ILE A 266 -12.66 1.30 7.04
CA ILE A 266 -13.73 2.25 6.68
C ILE A 266 -14.08 3.13 7.88
N ALA A 267 -14.29 2.54 9.06
CA ALA A 267 -14.61 3.29 10.27
C ALA A 267 -13.51 4.29 10.66
N ILE A 268 -12.23 3.87 10.66
CA ILE A 268 -11.06 4.72 10.94
C ILE A 268 -10.96 5.86 9.92
N GLY A 269 -11.12 5.55 8.64
CA GLY A 269 -11.06 6.53 7.56
C GLY A 269 -12.17 7.58 7.69
N MET A 270 -13.41 7.15 7.91
CA MET A 270 -14.55 8.04 8.15
C MET A 270 -14.35 8.89 9.40
N TRP A 271 -13.90 8.30 10.51
CA TRP A 271 -13.59 9.04 11.73
C TRP A 271 -12.55 10.14 11.47
N SER A 272 -11.46 9.83 10.74
CA SER A 272 -10.44 10.83 10.44
C SER A 272 -10.97 11.95 9.55
N MET A 273 -11.81 11.63 8.55
CA MET A 273 -12.43 12.64 7.69
C MET A 273 -13.41 13.54 8.45
N VAL A 274 -14.31 12.97 9.27
CA VAL A 274 -15.33 13.72 10.01
C VAL A 274 -14.69 14.64 11.07
N THR A 275 -13.64 14.18 11.75
CA THR A 275 -12.97 14.96 12.81
C THR A 275 -11.92 15.94 12.28
N SER A 276 -11.53 15.85 11.00
CA SER A 276 -10.43 16.64 10.40
C SER A 276 -10.62 18.15 10.51
N ARG A 277 -11.86 18.64 10.42
CA ARG A 277 -12.18 20.09 10.47
C ARG A 277 -11.85 20.74 11.80
N ASN A 278 -11.85 19.96 12.89
CA ASN A 278 -11.60 20.44 14.24
C ASN A 278 -10.13 20.37 14.63
N ARG A 279 -9.26 19.92 13.73
CA ARG A 279 -7.82 19.76 13.99
C ARG A 279 -7.09 21.04 13.59
N GLU A 280 -6.30 21.58 14.52
CA GLU A 280 -5.48 22.75 14.24
C GLU A 280 -4.30 22.38 13.32
N PRO A 281 -4.01 23.19 12.30
CA PRO A 281 -2.81 23.03 11.50
C PRO A 281 -1.56 23.23 12.37
N SER A 282 -0.57 22.36 12.17
CA SER A 282 0.78 22.61 12.70
C SER A 282 1.54 23.59 11.79
N PHE A 283 2.48 24.34 12.37
CA PHE A 283 3.32 25.33 11.71
C PHE A 283 4.77 25.10 12.11
N ARG A 284 5.71 25.24 11.16
CA ARG A 284 7.14 25.16 11.44
C ARG A 284 7.86 26.25 10.64
N PRO A 285 8.46 27.25 11.31
CA PRO A 285 9.31 28.22 10.63
C PRO A 285 10.50 27.51 9.99
N LEU A 286 10.94 27.98 8.82
CA LEU A 286 12.21 27.57 8.25
C LEU A 286 13.34 27.83 9.26
N PRO A 287 14.37 26.96 9.33
CA PRO A 287 15.61 27.30 10.03
C PRO A 287 16.09 28.64 9.49
N GLN A 288 16.32 29.62 10.37
CA GLN A 288 17.03 30.83 9.96
C GLN A 288 18.44 30.38 9.63
N ASP A 289 18.90 30.67 8.41
CA ASP A 289 20.31 30.51 8.08
C ASP A 289 21.09 31.40 9.06
N THR A 290 21.74 30.79 10.04
CA THR A 290 22.73 31.48 10.86
C THR A 290 23.90 31.79 9.96
N GLU A 291 24.00 33.05 9.52
CA GLU A 291 25.18 33.61 8.85
C GLU A 291 26.46 33.38 9.66
#